data_AF-A0A933G5A4-F1
#
_entry.id   AF-A0A933G5A4-F1
#
_cell.length_a   1.000
_cell.length_b   1.000
_cell.length_c   1.000
_cell.angle_alpha   90.00
_cell.angle_beta   90.00
_cell.angle_gamma   90.00
#
_symmetry.space_group_name_H-M   'P 1'
#
loop_
_entity.id
_entity.type
_entity.pdbx_description
1 polymer ?
#
loop_
_entity_poly.entity_id
_entity_poly.type
_entity_poly.pdbx_seq_one_letter_code
_entity_poly.pdbx_strand_id
1 'polypeptide(L)'
;MPIVVESPASAGVAAPAAPPTVKLHCMEIWGGNGAQDSAISVPGLDAFVCSQPQPGHRTGGDIHYVSMCGSGRISRFVVADVSGHGEQVDDLATTLRTLIRRHINTLNQARYARTLNEA
;
A
#
# COMPACT_ATOMS: atom_id res chain seq x y z
N MET A 1 11.43 -32.33 23.04
CA MET A 1 12.04 -31.23 23.82
C MET A 1 12.15 -30.04 22.90
N PRO A 2 11.39 -28.95 23.12
CA PRO A 2 11.51 -27.77 22.28
C PRO A 2 12.84 -27.05 22.58
N ILE A 3 13.47 -26.57 21.52
CA ILE A 3 14.70 -25.77 21.56
C ILE A 3 14.31 -24.39 22.11
N VAL A 4 14.85 -24.04 23.28
CA VAL A 4 14.75 -22.69 23.84
C VAL A 4 15.82 -21.84 23.15
N VAL A 5 15.39 -20.81 22.41
CA VAL A 5 16.28 -19.78 21.88
C VAL A 5 16.35 -18.67 22.93
N GLU A 6 17.37 -18.71 23.80
CA GLU A 6 17.69 -17.57 24.65
C GLU A 6 18.43 -16.52 23.82
N SER A 7 17.87 -15.31 23.78
CA SER A 7 18.46 -14.15 23.10
C SER A 7 19.35 -13.39 24.09
N PRO A 8 20.60 -13.01 23.75
CA PRO A 8 21.45 -12.25 24.64
C PRO A 8 20.94 -10.81 24.77
N ALA A 9 20.97 -10.29 25.99
CA ALA A 9 20.61 -8.91 26.30
C ALA A 9 21.46 -7.93 25.47
N SER A 10 20.86 -7.27 24.48
CA SER A 10 21.46 -6.13 23.81
C SER A 10 21.09 -4.85 24.56
N ALA A 11 22.11 -4.09 24.96
CA ALA A 11 22.00 -2.75 25.52
C ALA A 11 21.02 -1.89 24.69
N GLY A 12 20.21 -1.08 25.41
CA GLY A 12 19.07 -0.35 24.87
C GLY A 12 19.37 0.46 23.62
N VAL A 13 19.02 -0.10 22.46
CA VAL A 13 18.57 0.66 21.30
C VAL A 13 17.08 0.87 21.54
N ALA A 14 16.63 2.11 21.67
CA ALA A 14 15.21 2.41 21.72
C ALA A 14 14.55 1.72 20.51
N ALA A 15 13.55 0.87 20.77
CA ALA A 15 12.81 0.23 19.69
C ALA A 15 12.35 1.34 18.74
N PRO A 16 12.55 1.19 17.41
CA PRO A 16 12.03 2.17 16.46
C PRO A 16 10.55 2.38 16.78
N ALA A 17 10.14 3.65 16.87
CA ALA A 17 8.75 3.98 17.14
C ALA A 17 7.87 3.20 16.14
N ALA A 18 6.84 2.52 16.64
CA ALA A 18 5.96 1.74 15.77
C ALA A 18 5.44 2.66 14.64
N PRO A 19 5.47 2.21 13.38
CA PRO A 19 5.07 3.05 12.27
C PRO A 19 3.61 3.47 12.44
N PRO A 20 3.24 4.68 11.98
CA PRO A 20 1.88 5.17 12.12
C PRO A 20 0.89 4.17 11.51
N THR A 21 -0.18 3.87 12.24
CA THR A 21 -1.21 2.95 11.78
C THR A 21 -2.32 3.72 11.07
N VAL A 22 -2.46 3.48 9.77
CA VAL A 22 -3.52 4.02 8.94
C VAL A 22 -4.78 3.16 9.11
N LYS A 23 -5.90 3.81 9.38
CA LYS A 23 -7.24 3.22 9.34
C LYS A 23 -8.03 3.86 8.22
N LEU A 24 -8.72 3.05 7.44
CA LEU A 24 -9.54 3.50 6.32
C LEU A 24 -11.02 3.47 6.68
N HIS A 25 -11.74 4.50 6.27
CA HIS A 25 -13.20 4.52 6.24
C HIS A 25 -13.72 3.97 4.91
N CYS A 26 -15.02 3.68 4.87
CA CYS A 26 -15.68 3.26 3.64
C CYS A 26 -15.52 4.35 2.58
N MET A 27 -15.15 3.93 1.37
CA MET A 27 -14.83 4.77 0.23
C MET A 27 -13.51 5.53 0.33
N GLU A 28 -12.60 5.17 1.24
CA GLU A 28 -11.26 5.77 1.26
C GLU A 28 -10.26 5.00 0.41
N ILE A 29 -9.26 5.73 -0.10
CA ILE A 29 -8.12 5.22 -0.84
C ILE A 29 -6.86 5.91 -0.31
N TRP A 30 -5.94 5.13 0.23
CA TRP A 30 -4.65 5.57 0.75
C TRP A 30 -3.50 5.00 -0.08
N GLY A 31 -2.40 5.73 -0.17
CA GLY A 31 -1.19 5.34 -0.90
C GLY A 31 -0.85 6.29 -2.04
N GLY A 32 0.08 5.86 -2.88
CA GLY A 32 0.66 6.61 -4.00
C GLY A 32 1.91 5.91 -4.50
N ASN A 33 2.87 6.69 -4.99
CA ASN A 33 4.19 6.22 -5.41
C ASN A 33 5.33 6.90 -4.64
N GLY A 34 5.01 7.55 -3.51
CA GLY A 34 5.97 8.19 -2.63
C GLY A 34 6.59 7.22 -1.62
N ALA A 35 7.49 7.75 -0.79
CA ALA A 35 8.00 7.04 0.36
C ALA A 35 6.89 6.71 1.37
N GLN A 36 6.88 5.48 1.87
CA GLN A 36 5.99 5.04 2.95
C GLN A 36 6.71 4.10 3.90
N ASP A 37 6.37 4.23 5.17
CA ASP A 37 6.64 3.27 6.23
C ASP A 37 5.45 3.36 7.20
N SER A 38 4.44 2.52 6.97
CA SER A 38 3.16 2.64 7.67
C SER A 38 2.53 1.27 7.89
N ALA A 39 1.98 1.08 9.10
CA ALA A 39 1.06 -0.01 9.35
C ALA A 39 -0.32 0.38 8.81
N ILE A 40 -1.11 -0.59 8.35
CA ILE A 40 -2.48 -0.40 7.88
C ILE A 40 -3.35 -1.43 8.56
N SER A 41 -4.49 -0.97 9.07
CA SER A 41 -5.53 -1.83 9.64
C SER A 41 -6.84 -1.59 8.90
N VAL A 42 -7.32 -2.65 8.25
CA VAL A 42 -8.62 -2.71 7.57
C VAL A 42 -9.41 -3.91 8.11
N PRO A 43 -10.73 -3.98 7.91
CA PRO A 43 -11.52 -5.10 8.42
C PRO A 43 -10.94 -6.46 7.98
N GLY A 44 -10.55 -7.27 8.98
CA GLY A 44 -10.03 -8.62 8.77
C GLY A 44 -8.57 -8.72 8.30
N LEU A 45 -7.83 -7.61 8.19
CA LEU A 45 -6.43 -7.64 7.77
C LEU A 45 -5.63 -6.46 8.35
N ASP A 46 -4.52 -6.79 8.99
CA ASP A 46 -3.45 -5.85 9.32
C ASP A 46 -2.27 -6.08 8.37
N ALA A 47 -1.68 -5.00 7.86
CA ALA A 47 -0.59 -5.03 6.88
C ALA A 47 0.45 -3.94 7.18
N PHE A 48 1.64 -4.09 6.63
CA PHE A 48 2.66 -3.04 6.61
C PHE A 48 3.00 -2.68 5.17
N VAL A 49 3.11 -1.39 4.89
CA VAL A 49 3.51 -0.86 3.59
C VAL A 49 4.82 -0.11 3.77
N CYS A 50 5.86 -0.64 3.15
CA CYS A 50 7.19 -0.03 3.08
C CYS A 50 7.53 0.20 1.60
N SER A 51 7.84 1.45 1.26
CA SER A 51 8.19 1.88 -0.09
C SER A 51 9.24 2.98 0.02
N GLN A 52 10.34 2.86 -0.73
CA GLN A 52 11.42 3.84 -0.71
C GLN A 52 11.82 4.22 -2.14
N PRO A 53 11.53 5.46 -2.58
CA PRO A 53 12.02 5.99 -3.83
C PRO A 53 13.55 6.06 -3.88
N GLN A 54 14.11 6.20 -5.08
CA GLN A 54 15.53 6.45 -5.28
C GLN A 54 15.99 7.70 -4.49
N PRO A 55 17.20 7.69 -3.90
CA PRO A 55 17.72 8.85 -3.18
C PRO A 55 17.65 10.15 -3.99
N GLY A 56 17.12 11.21 -3.38
CA GLY A 56 16.92 12.51 -4.02
C GLY A 56 15.57 12.67 -4.72
N HIS A 57 14.76 11.62 -4.83
CA HIS A 57 13.44 11.66 -5.45
C HIS A 57 12.33 11.56 -4.40
N ARG A 58 11.24 12.31 -4.61
CA ARG A 58 10.05 12.28 -3.73
C ARG A 58 9.10 11.13 -4.07
N THR A 59 9.14 10.66 -5.31
CA THR A 59 8.32 9.58 -5.85
C THR A 59 9.20 8.58 -6.61
N GLY A 60 8.75 7.33 -6.70
CA GLY A 60 9.47 6.22 -7.32
C GLY A 60 8.63 5.47 -8.35
N GLY A 61 9.21 4.40 -8.90
CA GLY A 61 8.55 3.49 -9.85
C GLY A 61 7.48 2.61 -9.21
N ASP A 62 7.62 2.32 -7.91
CA ASP A 62 6.66 1.51 -7.16
C ASP A 62 5.42 2.31 -6.78
N ILE A 63 4.25 1.80 -7.14
CA ILE A 63 2.94 2.34 -6.79
C ILE A 63 2.27 1.38 -5.81
N HIS A 64 1.74 1.90 -4.71
CA HIS A 64 0.99 1.13 -3.72
C HIS A 64 -0.31 1.86 -3.36
N TYR A 65 -1.42 1.14 -3.35
CA TYR A 65 -2.69 1.66 -2.84
C TYR A 65 -3.41 0.63 -1.97
N VAL A 66 -4.07 1.12 -0.92
CA VAL A 66 -5.05 0.38 -0.15
C VAL A 66 -6.37 1.14 -0.18
N SER A 67 -7.46 0.43 -0.41
CA SER A 67 -8.80 1.01 -0.44
C SER A 67 -9.81 0.14 0.27
N MET A 68 -10.88 0.76 0.76
CA MET A 68 -11.97 0.06 1.45
C MET A 68 -13.34 0.52 0.94
N CYS A 69 -14.25 -0.43 0.65
CA CYS A 69 -15.71 -0.24 0.66
C CYS A 69 -16.47 -1.56 0.36
N GLY A 70 -17.67 -1.57 -0.24
CA GLY A 70 -18.63 -2.67 -0.10
C GLY A 70 -19.20 -2.73 1.32
N SER A 71 -19.46 -1.56 1.90
CA SER A 71 -19.86 -1.39 3.31
C SER A 71 -18.89 -2.07 4.29
N GLY A 72 -17.58 -1.84 4.10
CA GLY A 72 -16.52 -2.37 4.96
C GLY A 72 -16.12 -3.81 4.69
N ARG A 73 -16.62 -4.45 3.63
CA ARG A 73 -16.37 -5.88 3.34
C ARG A 73 -15.31 -6.12 2.28
N ILE A 74 -14.92 -5.08 1.54
CA ILE A 74 -13.97 -5.17 0.45
C ILE A 74 -12.78 -4.29 0.81
N SER A 75 -11.66 -4.93 1.11
CA SER A 75 -10.34 -4.30 1.17
C SER A 75 -9.59 -4.67 -0.11
N ARG A 76 -9.09 -3.68 -0.84
CA ARG A 76 -8.36 -3.88 -2.10
C ARG A 76 -6.98 -3.26 -2.00
N PHE A 77 -5.98 -4.06 -2.35
CA PHE A 77 -4.58 -3.69 -2.43
C PHE A 77 -4.16 -3.66 -3.90
N VAL A 78 -3.42 -2.63 -4.28
CA VAL A 78 -2.79 -2.51 -5.60
C VAL A 78 -1.32 -2.25 -5.35
N VAL A 79 -0.47 -3.05 -6.00
CA VAL A 79 0.98 -2.85 -6.04
C VAL A 79 1.40 -2.97 -7.50
N ALA A 80 2.19 -2.02 -7.98
CA ALA A 80 2.73 -2.03 -9.33
C ALA A 80 4.17 -1.56 -9.31
N ASP A 81 5.05 -2.32 -9.97
CA ASP A 81 6.41 -1.91 -10.29
C ASP A 81 6.40 -1.35 -11.71
N VAL A 82 6.71 -0.06 -11.83
CA VAL A 82 6.72 0.66 -13.09
C VAL A 82 8.15 0.96 -13.48
N SER A 83 8.54 0.56 -14.68
CA SER A 83 9.85 0.91 -15.23
C SER A 83 9.98 2.44 -15.39
N GLY A 84 10.90 3.03 -14.65
CA GLY A 84 11.19 4.48 -14.67
C GLY A 84 10.80 5.19 -13.37
N HIS A 85 10.85 6.53 -13.39
CA HIS A 85 10.44 7.38 -12.28
C HIS A 85 10.03 8.77 -12.79
N GLY A 86 9.39 9.58 -11.94
CA GLY A 86 8.98 10.95 -12.26
C GLY A 86 7.57 11.05 -12.85
N GLU A 87 7.32 12.07 -13.65
CA GLU A 87 5.97 12.49 -14.08
C GLU A 87 5.13 11.36 -14.71
N GLN A 88 5.74 10.53 -15.57
CA GLN A 88 5.02 9.40 -16.19
C GLN A 88 4.50 8.39 -15.17
N VAL A 89 5.23 8.15 -14.08
CA VAL A 89 4.78 7.25 -13.01
C VAL A 89 3.74 7.94 -12.14
N ASP A 90 3.85 9.25 -11.93
CA ASP A 90 2.85 10.04 -11.20
C ASP A 90 1.49 10.03 -11.94
N ASP A 91 1.51 10.12 -13.27
CA ASP A 91 0.32 10.02 -14.13
C ASP A 91 -0.32 8.63 -14.07
N LEU A 92 0.50 7.57 -14.11
CA LEU A 92 0.01 6.20 -13.96
C LEU A 92 -0.56 5.97 -12.56
N ALA A 93 0.08 6.46 -11.50
CA ALA A 93 -0.43 6.40 -10.13
C ALA A 93 -1.80 7.09 -10.03
N THR A 94 -1.96 8.25 -10.65
CA THR A 94 -3.22 8.99 -10.73
C THR A 94 -4.30 8.21 -11.48
N THR A 95 -3.94 7.57 -12.59
CA THR A 95 -4.83 6.71 -13.38
C THR A 95 -5.29 5.51 -12.57
N LEU A 96 -4.36 4.81 -11.91
CA LEU A 96 -4.67 3.67 -11.03
C LEU A 96 -5.60 4.08 -9.89
N ARG A 97 -5.34 5.21 -9.23
CA ARG A 97 -6.21 5.75 -8.17
C ARG A 97 -7.63 6.03 -8.68
N THR A 98 -7.75 6.58 -9.88
CA THR A 98 -9.04 6.85 -10.54
C THR A 98 -9.79 5.55 -10.86
N LEU A 99 -9.08 4.54 -11.37
CA LEU A 99 -9.67 3.22 -11.64
C LEU A 99 -10.08 2.49 -10.36
N ILE A 100 -9.31 2.62 -9.27
CA ILE A 100 -9.67 2.07 -7.96
C ILE A 100 -10.97 2.73 -7.49
N ARG A 101 -11.05 4.06 -7.54
CA ARG A 101 -12.25 4.81 -7.16
C ARG A 101 -13.48 4.36 -7.95
N ARG A 102 -13.34 4.17 -9.27
CA ARG A 102 -14.42 3.68 -10.15
C ARG A 102 -14.88 2.27 -9.79
N HIS A 103 -13.95 1.38 -9.44
CA HIS A 103 -14.22 -0.04 -9.18
C HIS A 103 -14.28 -0.41 -7.70
N ILE A 104 -14.35 0.59 -6.82
CA ILE A 104 -14.15 0.41 -5.38
C ILE A 104 -15.15 -0.60 -4.79
N ASN A 105 -16.42 -0.55 -5.19
CA ASN A 105 -17.48 -1.47 -4.75
C ASN A 105 -17.58 -2.77 -5.59
N THR A 106 -16.64 -3.02 -6.51
CA THR A 106 -16.67 -4.23 -7.34
C THR A 106 -15.84 -5.34 -6.70
N LEU A 107 -16.49 -6.45 -6.35
CA LEU A 107 -15.83 -7.65 -5.81
C LEU A 107 -14.88 -8.29 -6.84
N ASN A 108 -15.30 -8.36 -8.10
CA ASN A 108 -14.50 -8.96 -9.17
C ASN A 108 -13.42 -7.99 -9.66
N GLN A 109 -12.16 -8.32 -9.34
CA GLN A 109 -10.97 -7.56 -9.73
C GLN A 109 -10.69 -7.54 -11.23
N ALA A 110 -11.16 -8.53 -11.99
CA ALA A 110 -10.85 -8.65 -13.41
C ALA A 110 -11.38 -7.47 -14.23
N ARG A 111 -12.44 -6.79 -13.77
CA ARG A 111 -12.97 -5.59 -14.45
C ARG A 111 -12.01 -4.41 -14.31
N TYR A 112 -11.46 -4.21 -13.12
CA TYR A 112 -10.42 -3.22 -12.86
C TYR A 112 -9.18 -3.49 -13.71
N ALA A 113 -8.67 -4.74 -13.69
CA ALA A 113 -7.47 -5.11 -14.45
C ALA A 113 -7.65 -4.97 -15.97
N ARG A 114 -8.82 -5.34 -16.51
CA ARG A 114 -9.10 -5.14 -17.95
C ARG A 114 -9.12 -3.68 -18.34
N THR A 115 -9.80 -2.82 -17.58
CA THR A 115 -9.81 -1.38 -17.86
C THR A 115 -8.42 -0.77 -17.74
N LEU A 116 -7.56 -1.26 -16.84
CA LEU A 116 -6.16 -0.85 -16.77
C LEU A 116 -5.39 -1.20 -18.06
N ASN A 117 -5.59 -2.39 -18.62
CA ASN A 117 -4.93 -2.81 -19.86
C ASN A 117 -5.39 -2.04 -21.11
N GLU A 118 -6.52 -1.34 -21.02
CA GLU A 118 -7.12 -0.57 -22.11
C GLU A 118 -6.91 0.95 -21.96
N ALA A 119 -6.33 1.39 -20.84
CA ALA A 119 -6.06 2.80 -20.53
C ALA A 119 -4.74 3.26 -21.14
#